data_AF-A0A0D2GGL8-F1
#
_entry.id   AF-A0A0D2GGL8-F1
#
_cell.length_a   1.000
_cell.length_b   1.000
_cell.length_c   1.000
_cell.angle_alpha   90.00
_cell.angle_beta   90.00
_cell.angle_gamma   90.00
#
_symmetry.space_group_name_H-M   'P 1'
#
loop_
_entity.id
_entity.type
_entity.pdbx_description
1 polymer ?
#
loop_
_entity_poly.entity_id
_entity_poly.type
_entity_poly.pdbx_seq_one_letter_code
_entity_poly.pdbx_strand_id
1 'polypeptide(L)'
;MRTKTINSLLFPIIFALLLIASLANAGTSGQHSKKDKACQADIYLIGVGPGDVDLITISAQKTVHKADVIVCNPQLAKQFGRLLDGKELLLTGLNSYRPRKGLAGGKSSEADRQPGEIKKDQNRIIKTVRTAVKGGKVVAFLDYGDPMVYGNWLWCLDVFKDLNLKVEPGVCLFHAANAVLGEDISFSDISKSIILTTNDACGERDTIDKLASNSAAMVIYCSPNNFDVVLRKLSGKYKPETKIALVPNSTCVGKQAVISGTIANIEEVVATQKLAKEFLVFIGANLDLPKSNIATKPAKKKGKLYLVGLFPGNPDLATLRATNVVKGSDLIINQFDFINAAYKHILEGKEVWAPSNKKAWTWHGYGKSADDFSGKNLERFLASEKARQETVSKVRQAIEKGQQVCVLDFGDPLTYAPWCWVLQEFADLAPIVIPGISSFDAANAALKKSVTQGAKTKSAILTVPDVDDWLNKKAFDFDEMLERQTSLVIFMPDYMITLPDMVKKLSAYYDRKTPIALVVCAGFKKGEKVIKGRLDNIVDLVGRKKLPFLHLMYVGSFLE
;
A
#
# COMPACT_ATOMS: atom_id res chain seq x y z
N MET A 1 -8.53 21.21 -21.14
CA MET A 1 -7.20 20.55 -21.01
C MET A 1 -6.88 19.89 -22.33
N ARG A 2 -5.62 19.86 -22.79
CA ARG A 2 -5.27 19.16 -24.03
C ARG A 2 -5.27 17.65 -23.74
N THR A 3 -6.29 16.94 -24.18
CA THR A 3 -6.26 15.47 -24.22
C THR A 3 -5.17 15.05 -25.18
N LYS A 4 -4.23 14.20 -24.73
CA LYS A 4 -3.30 13.59 -25.66
C LYS A 4 -4.01 12.42 -26.35
N THR A 5 -4.35 12.57 -27.62
CA THR A 5 -4.59 11.42 -28.50
C THR A 5 -3.23 10.80 -28.80
N ILE A 6 -2.83 9.76 -28.04
CA ILE A 6 -1.51 9.13 -28.24
C ILE A 6 -1.63 7.93 -29.17
N ASN A 7 -0.84 7.97 -30.23
CA ASN A 7 -0.50 6.83 -31.07
C ASN A 7 0.21 5.76 -30.21
N SER A 8 -0.47 4.66 -29.90
CA SER A 8 -0.06 3.62 -28.92
C SER A 8 1.12 2.71 -29.34
N LEU A 9 1.73 2.93 -30.50
CA LEU A 9 2.79 2.04 -31.03
C LEU A 9 4.23 2.35 -30.54
N LEU A 10 4.49 3.46 -29.85
CA LEU A 10 5.83 3.74 -29.27
C LEU A 10 6.01 3.23 -27.82
N PHE A 11 4.95 2.70 -27.21
CA PHE A 11 4.92 2.29 -25.81
C PHE A 11 5.92 1.16 -25.43
N PRO A 12 6.19 0.15 -26.29
CA PRO A 12 7.13 -0.92 -25.93
C PRO A 12 8.61 -0.58 -26.18
N ILE A 13 8.90 0.36 -27.08
CA ILE A 13 10.28 0.73 -27.46
C ILE A 13 10.86 1.70 -26.43
N ILE A 14 10.03 2.60 -25.89
CA ILE A 14 10.41 3.55 -24.85
C ILE A 14 10.60 2.84 -23.48
N PHE A 15 9.88 1.73 -23.21
CA PHE A 15 9.97 0.98 -21.95
C PHE A 15 11.29 0.18 -21.81
N ALA A 16 11.84 -0.34 -22.92
CA ALA A 16 13.16 -1.00 -22.93
C ALA A 16 14.34 -0.01 -22.97
N LEU A 17 14.17 1.14 -23.64
CA LEU A 17 15.22 2.18 -23.73
C LEU A 17 15.35 3.04 -22.46
N LEU A 18 14.28 3.21 -21.66
CA LEU A 18 14.31 4.02 -20.43
C LEU A 18 15.04 3.35 -19.24
N LEU A 19 15.24 2.03 -19.25
CA LEU A 19 16.03 1.33 -18.23
C LEU A 19 17.51 1.17 -18.62
N ILE A 20 17.84 1.21 -19.91
CA ILE A 20 19.24 1.23 -20.38
C ILE A 20 19.84 2.63 -20.24
N ALA A 21 19.04 3.70 -20.34
CA ALA A 21 19.50 5.08 -20.23
C ALA A 21 19.66 5.63 -18.79
N SER A 22 19.37 4.86 -17.73
CA SER A 22 19.73 5.24 -16.35
C SER A 22 21.11 4.70 -15.90
N LEU A 23 21.85 4.08 -16.82
CA LEU A 23 23.21 3.57 -16.61
C LEU A 23 24.31 4.38 -17.33
N ALA A 24 24.00 5.52 -17.96
CA ALA A 24 24.99 6.38 -18.59
C ALA A 24 24.66 7.87 -18.40
N ASN A 25 25.00 8.41 -17.22
CA ASN A 25 25.45 9.79 -17.06
C ASN A 25 26.06 9.95 -15.66
N ALA A 26 27.26 9.38 -15.51
CA ALA A 26 28.21 9.82 -14.51
C ALA A 26 29.05 10.93 -15.16
N GLY A 27 28.85 12.17 -14.73
CA GLY A 27 29.54 13.32 -15.31
C GLY A 27 29.33 14.57 -14.47
N THR A 28 30.16 14.70 -13.43
CA THR A 28 30.67 15.92 -12.79
C THR A 28 29.74 17.12 -12.59
N SER A 29 29.44 17.46 -11.33
CA SER A 29 29.96 18.68 -10.67
C SER A 29 29.16 18.99 -9.40
N GLY A 30 29.86 19.46 -8.37
CA GLY A 30 29.30 19.90 -7.10
C GLY A 30 30.16 19.53 -5.90
N GLN A 31 31.41 19.99 -5.88
CA GLN A 31 32.20 20.02 -4.65
C GLN A 31 31.48 20.91 -3.63
N HIS A 32 30.92 20.29 -2.60
CA HIS A 32 30.60 20.95 -1.34
C HIS A 32 31.53 20.41 -0.27
N SER A 33 32.16 21.35 0.44
CA SER A 33 33.24 21.13 1.40
C SER A 33 32.90 20.03 2.41
N LYS A 34 33.72 18.98 2.45
CA LYS A 34 33.78 18.04 3.56
C LYS A 34 34.20 18.81 4.82
N LYS A 35 33.23 19.16 5.66
CA LYS A 35 33.46 19.27 7.11
C LYS A 35 33.12 17.92 7.71
N ASP A 36 34.05 17.38 8.50
CA ASP A 36 33.96 16.08 9.15
C ASP A 36 32.67 15.96 9.98
N LYS A 37 31.67 15.27 9.42
CA LYS A 37 30.55 14.74 10.20
C LYS A 37 31.08 13.50 10.93
N ALA A 38 31.28 13.61 12.24
CA ALA A 38 31.39 12.42 13.08
C ALA A 38 30.27 11.43 12.69
N CYS A 39 30.62 10.18 12.43
CA CYS A 39 29.72 9.15 11.95
C CYS A 39 28.66 8.85 13.02
N GLN A 40 27.57 9.61 13.02
CA GLN A 40 26.47 9.46 13.96
C GLN A 40 25.75 8.15 13.68
N ALA A 41 25.57 7.32 14.70
CA ALA A 41 24.89 6.04 14.57
C ALA A 41 23.46 6.20 14.03
N ASP A 42 23.01 5.21 13.27
CA ASP A 42 21.71 5.23 12.61
C ASP A 42 20.57 4.98 13.63
N ILE A 43 19.42 5.62 13.37
CA ILE A 43 18.13 5.24 13.93
C ILE A 43 17.27 4.69 12.81
N TYR A 44 16.54 3.59 13.06
CA TYR A 44 15.60 3.01 12.11
C TYR A 44 14.18 2.99 12.69
N LEU A 45 13.19 3.42 11.90
CA LEU A 45 11.78 3.06 12.11
C LEU A 45 11.45 1.93 11.15
N ILE A 46 11.07 0.78 11.68
CA ILE A 46 10.94 -0.46 10.92
C ILE A 46 9.52 -0.97 11.02
N GLY A 47 8.85 -1.09 9.87
CA GLY A 47 7.63 -1.88 9.75
C GLY A 47 7.96 -3.37 9.73
N VAL A 48 7.51 -4.11 10.74
CA VAL A 48 7.74 -5.58 10.78
C VAL A 48 6.66 -6.37 10.03
N GLY A 49 5.75 -5.67 9.35
CA GLY A 49 4.58 -6.27 8.73
C GLY A 49 3.41 -6.37 9.72
N PRO A 50 2.24 -6.81 9.24
CA PRO A 50 0.98 -6.65 9.95
C PRO A 50 0.91 -7.52 11.23
N GLY A 51 1.58 -8.66 11.26
CA GLY A 51 1.56 -9.59 12.39
C GLY A 51 2.50 -10.76 12.19
N ASP A 52 2.11 -11.73 11.37
CA ASP A 52 2.88 -12.96 11.18
C ASP A 52 4.35 -12.67 10.88
N VAL A 53 5.23 -13.39 11.58
CA VAL A 53 6.66 -13.08 11.64
C VAL A 53 7.35 -13.22 10.27
N ASP A 54 6.78 -13.97 9.34
CA ASP A 54 7.29 -14.16 7.98
C ASP A 54 6.76 -13.10 6.98
N LEU A 55 5.85 -12.22 7.39
CA LEU A 55 5.48 -11.04 6.60
C LEU A 55 6.46 -9.87 6.78
N ILE A 56 7.47 -10.02 7.64
CA ILE A 56 8.61 -9.10 7.68
C ILE A 56 9.37 -9.13 6.35
N THR A 57 9.86 -7.97 5.90
CA THR A 57 10.74 -7.90 4.73
C THR A 57 12.15 -8.41 5.06
N ILE A 58 12.86 -8.91 4.07
CA ILE A 58 14.27 -9.31 4.24
C ILE A 58 15.12 -8.10 4.66
N SER A 59 14.81 -6.90 4.15
CA SER A 59 15.47 -5.63 4.53
C SER A 59 15.25 -5.32 6.00
N ALA A 60 13.99 -5.33 6.46
CA ALA A 60 13.65 -5.12 7.86
C ALA A 60 14.37 -6.13 8.77
N GLN A 61 14.37 -7.43 8.41
CA GLN A 61 15.07 -8.46 9.16
C GLN A 61 16.58 -8.14 9.26
N LYS A 62 17.24 -7.80 8.14
CA LYS A 62 18.66 -7.41 8.12
C LYS A 62 18.93 -6.18 8.97
N THR A 63 18.03 -5.19 8.95
CA THR A 63 18.17 -3.95 9.73
C THR A 63 18.01 -4.23 11.23
N VAL A 64 17.09 -5.09 11.63
CA VAL A 64 16.96 -5.51 13.04
C VAL A 64 18.23 -6.23 13.53
N HIS A 65 18.85 -7.09 12.71
CA HIS A 65 20.10 -7.75 13.08
C HIS A 65 21.25 -6.77 13.33
N LYS A 66 21.28 -5.62 12.63
CA LYS A 66 22.29 -4.57 12.82
C LYS A 66 22.06 -3.70 14.05
N ALA A 67 20.84 -3.64 14.57
CA ALA A 67 20.50 -2.78 15.69
C ALA A 67 21.07 -3.34 17.00
N ASP A 68 21.56 -2.46 17.88
CA ASP A 68 22.01 -2.81 19.23
C ASP A 68 20.86 -2.69 20.23
N VAL A 69 20.04 -1.64 20.06
CA VAL A 69 18.89 -1.32 20.91
C VAL A 69 17.60 -1.41 20.11
N ILE A 70 16.63 -2.15 20.64
CA ILE A 70 15.30 -2.32 20.05
C ILE A 70 14.27 -1.63 20.93
N VAL A 71 13.52 -0.68 20.36
CA VAL A 71 12.38 -0.02 20.99
C VAL A 71 11.09 -0.62 20.44
N CYS A 72 10.30 -1.26 21.28
CA CYS A 72 9.03 -1.85 20.86
C CYS A 72 8.07 -2.09 22.04
N ASN A 73 6.82 -2.44 21.73
CA ASN A 73 5.87 -2.87 22.76
C ASN A 73 6.14 -4.33 23.18
N PRO A 74 5.67 -4.77 24.36
CA PRO A 74 5.89 -6.13 24.85
C PRO A 74 5.33 -7.24 23.95
N GLN A 75 4.24 -6.97 23.23
CA GLN A 75 3.61 -7.96 22.33
C GLN A 75 4.51 -8.26 21.12
N LEU A 76 5.08 -7.22 20.51
CA LEU A 76 6.02 -7.34 19.40
C LEU A 76 7.31 -8.01 19.87
N ALA A 77 7.83 -7.63 21.05
CA ALA A 77 9.00 -8.26 21.65
C ALA A 77 8.81 -9.79 21.82
N LYS A 78 7.63 -10.20 22.33
CA LYS A 78 7.28 -11.62 22.47
C LYS A 78 7.16 -12.31 21.10
N GLN A 79 6.46 -11.68 20.17
CA GLN A 79 6.18 -12.25 18.84
C GLN A 79 7.44 -12.46 18.01
N PHE A 80 8.36 -11.50 18.06
CA PHE A 80 9.63 -11.54 17.33
C PHE A 80 10.81 -11.98 18.21
N GLY A 81 10.56 -12.64 19.36
CA GLY A 81 11.60 -12.95 20.35
C GLY A 81 12.84 -13.66 19.78
N ARG A 82 12.68 -14.56 18.80
CA ARG A 82 13.81 -15.20 18.11
C ARG A 82 14.67 -14.23 17.31
N LEU A 83 14.07 -13.24 16.68
CA LEU A 83 14.77 -12.21 15.89
C LEU A 83 15.46 -11.19 16.80
N LEU A 84 14.94 -10.99 18.02
CA LEU A 84 15.43 -10.00 18.97
C LEU A 84 16.36 -10.59 20.04
N ASP A 85 16.73 -11.86 19.92
CA ASP A 85 17.59 -12.54 20.88
C ASP A 85 18.96 -11.84 20.98
N GLY A 86 19.45 -11.68 22.20
CA GLY A 86 20.69 -10.96 22.50
C GLY A 86 20.66 -9.44 22.29
N LYS A 87 19.51 -8.83 21.96
CA LYS A 87 19.38 -7.37 21.79
C LYS A 87 19.03 -6.65 23.09
N GLU A 88 19.47 -5.40 23.24
CA GLU A 88 19.01 -4.53 24.34
C GLU A 88 17.57 -4.08 24.06
N LEU A 89 16.61 -4.50 24.88
CA LEU A 89 15.19 -4.17 24.69
C LEU A 89 14.77 -2.98 25.54
N LEU A 90 14.36 -1.90 24.88
CA LEU A 90 13.65 -0.79 25.49
C LEU A 90 12.14 -0.97 25.31
N LEU A 91 11.54 -1.74 26.21
CA LEU A 91 10.10 -1.99 26.19
C LEU A 91 9.31 -0.76 26.61
N THR A 92 8.21 -0.52 25.90
CA THR A 92 7.30 0.57 26.19
C THR A 92 6.22 0.17 27.18
N GLY A 93 5.79 1.12 28.00
CA GLY A 93 4.65 0.89 28.88
C GLY A 93 3.33 0.85 28.12
N LEU A 94 3.29 1.43 26.92
CA LEU A 94 2.10 1.68 26.11
C LEU A 94 2.09 0.80 24.85
N ASN A 95 0.90 0.32 24.50
CA ASN A 95 0.65 -0.35 23.22
C ASN A 95 0.50 0.65 22.06
N SER A 96 0.04 1.87 22.36
CA SER A 96 -0.07 2.97 21.40
C SER A 96 0.27 4.33 22.02
N TYR A 97 0.98 5.17 21.27
CA TYR A 97 1.27 6.59 21.52
C TYR A 97 0.43 7.50 20.62
N ARG A 98 -0.48 6.95 19.81
CA ARG A 98 -1.37 7.75 18.98
C ARG A 98 -2.30 8.55 19.88
N PRO A 99 -2.38 9.88 19.74
CA PRO A 99 -3.33 10.67 20.50
C PRO A 99 -4.76 10.34 20.04
N ARG A 100 -5.52 9.62 20.88
CA ARG A 100 -6.96 9.37 20.70
C ARG A 100 -7.77 10.62 21.11
N LYS A 101 -7.56 11.76 20.45
CA LYS A 101 -8.37 12.97 20.71
C LYS A 101 -9.76 12.79 20.08
N GLY A 102 -10.81 12.99 20.89
CA GLY A 102 -12.20 13.15 20.42
C GLY A 102 -13.05 11.88 20.33
N LEU A 103 -12.73 10.85 21.12
CA LEU A 103 -13.60 9.70 21.34
C LEU A 103 -14.76 10.07 22.27
N ALA A 104 -15.85 10.60 21.72
CA ALA A 104 -17.09 10.72 22.47
C ALA A 104 -17.67 9.30 22.70
N GLY A 105 -17.43 8.72 23.88
CA GLY A 105 -18.19 7.56 24.38
C GLY A 105 -17.44 6.24 24.57
N GLY A 106 -16.15 6.13 24.24
CA GLY A 106 -15.43 4.86 24.37
C GLY A 106 -14.94 4.56 25.79
N LYS A 107 -15.56 3.62 26.51
CA LYS A 107 -15.00 3.00 27.72
C LYS A 107 -13.82 2.10 27.32
N SER A 108 -12.58 2.58 27.39
CA SER A 108 -11.40 1.71 27.29
C SER A 108 -10.37 2.08 28.34
N SER A 109 -9.86 1.07 29.06
CA SER A 109 -8.88 1.22 30.15
C SER A 109 -7.51 1.77 29.70
N GLU A 110 -7.23 1.83 28.40
CA GLU A 110 -6.04 2.48 27.83
C GLU A 110 -6.25 3.97 27.53
N ALA A 111 -7.50 4.41 27.36
CA ALA A 111 -7.85 5.83 27.22
C ALA A 111 -7.72 6.61 28.54
N ASP A 112 -7.56 5.90 29.67
CA ASP A 112 -7.43 6.46 31.01
C ASP A 112 -6.00 6.84 31.41
N ARG A 113 -4.98 6.58 30.57
CA ARG A 113 -3.64 7.08 30.85
C ARG A 113 -3.54 8.55 30.53
N GLN A 114 -3.46 9.36 31.59
CA GLN A 114 -3.37 10.82 31.50
C GLN A 114 -2.22 11.24 30.56
N PRO A 115 -2.38 12.33 29.79
CA PRO A 115 -1.34 12.85 28.88
C PRO A 115 0.07 12.97 29.49
N GLY A 116 0.18 13.11 30.81
CA GLY A 116 1.44 13.13 31.55
C GLY A 116 2.24 11.82 31.48
N GLU A 117 1.59 10.66 31.56
CA GLU A 117 2.27 9.35 31.51
C GLU A 117 2.88 9.07 30.14
N ILE A 118 2.15 9.41 29.07
CA ILE A 118 2.64 9.31 27.68
C ILE A 118 3.90 10.16 27.51
N LYS A 119 3.85 11.42 27.95
CA LYS A 119 4.98 12.35 27.83
C LYS A 119 6.18 11.92 28.66
N LYS A 120 5.95 11.36 29.85
CA LYS A 120 7.00 10.82 30.73
C LYS A 120 7.72 9.64 30.07
N ASP A 121 6.98 8.71 29.49
CA ASP A 121 7.57 7.55 28.80
C ASP A 121 8.29 7.96 27.51
N GLN A 122 7.72 8.89 26.72
CA GLN A 122 8.41 9.49 25.57
C GLN A 122 9.74 10.13 25.99
N ASN A 123 9.76 10.96 27.05
CA ASN A 123 11.00 11.58 27.54
C ASN A 123 12.04 10.55 27.97
N ARG A 124 11.62 9.45 28.62
CA ARG A 124 12.50 8.33 28.95
C ARG A 124 13.09 7.71 27.69
N ILE A 125 12.26 7.40 26.69
CA ILE A 125 12.70 6.83 25.41
C ILE A 125 13.68 7.78 24.71
N ILE A 126 13.36 9.06 24.62
CA ILE A 126 14.20 10.09 23.99
C ILE A 126 15.58 10.14 24.63
N LYS A 127 15.64 10.16 25.97
CA LYS A 127 16.91 10.18 26.71
C LYS A 127 17.74 8.93 26.43
N THR A 128 17.13 7.74 26.50
CA THR A 128 17.82 6.47 26.25
C THR A 128 18.34 6.37 24.82
N VAL A 129 17.51 6.70 23.83
CA VAL A 129 17.87 6.67 22.40
C VAL A 129 19.01 7.63 22.10
N ARG A 130 18.94 8.88 22.60
CA ARG A 130 20.03 9.85 22.40
C ARG A 130 21.33 9.40 23.06
N THR A 131 21.26 8.77 24.23
CA THR A 131 22.43 8.22 24.91
C THR A 131 23.05 7.07 24.12
N ALA A 132 22.23 6.16 23.61
CA ALA A 132 22.67 5.03 22.78
C ALA A 132 23.36 5.51 21.49
N VAL A 133 22.73 6.44 20.76
CA VAL A 133 23.30 7.00 19.52
C VAL A 133 24.59 7.76 19.79
N LYS A 134 24.68 8.52 20.89
CA LYS A 134 25.92 9.20 21.31
C LYS A 134 27.04 8.20 21.62
N GLY A 135 26.68 7.02 22.14
CA GLY A 135 27.59 5.90 22.37
C GLY A 135 27.91 5.07 21.13
N GLY A 136 27.45 5.48 19.93
CA GLY A 136 27.71 4.77 18.67
C GLY A 136 26.78 3.56 18.41
N LYS A 137 25.76 3.34 19.25
CA LYS A 137 24.81 2.24 19.08
C LYS A 137 23.74 2.55 18.03
N VAL A 138 23.43 1.56 17.20
CA VAL A 138 22.30 1.60 16.26
C VAL A 138 21.00 1.30 17.01
N VAL A 139 19.98 2.12 16.79
CA VAL A 139 18.67 1.98 17.45
C VAL A 139 17.59 1.67 16.44
N ALA A 140 16.73 0.69 16.70
CA ALA A 140 15.58 0.37 15.85
C ALA A 140 14.26 0.43 16.64
N PHE A 141 13.30 1.20 16.13
CA PHE A 141 11.91 1.22 16.57
C PHE A 141 11.11 0.26 15.71
N LEU A 142 10.45 -0.73 16.34
CA LEU A 142 9.65 -1.72 15.61
C LEU A 142 8.17 -1.36 15.70
N ASP A 143 7.50 -1.31 14.55
CA ASP A 143 6.08 -1.03 14.42
C ASP A 143 5.37 -2.15 13.65
N TYR A 144 4.10 -2.39 14.00
CA TYR A 144 3.25 -3.26 13.20
C TYR A 144 2.84 -2.55 11.89
N GLY A 145 2.74 -3.33 10.82
CA GLY A 145 2.38 -2.83 9.50
C GLY A 145 3.47 -1.99 8.86
N ASP A 146 3.05 -0.87 8.28
CA ASP A 146 3.94 0.18 7.76
C ASP A 146 4.01 1.35 8.76
N PRO A 147 5.21 1.83 9.16
CA PRO A 147 5.34 2.86 10.17
C PRO A 147 4.80 4.21 9.72
N MET A 148 4.63 4.45 8.42
CA MET A 148 4.15 5.73 7.88
C MET A 148 2.63 5.76 7.69
N VAL A 149 1.93 4.63 7.85
CA VAL A 149 0.45 4.56 7.76
C VAL A 149 -0.11 4.34 9.15
N TYR A 150 -0.61 5.43 9.73
CA TYR A 150 -1.01 5.53 11.12
C TYR A 150 0.09 5.21 12.16
N GLY A 151 1.30 4.78 11.84
CA GLY A 151 2.29 4.22 12.80
C GLY A 151 2.42 4.84 14.21
N ASN A 152 2.81 3.98 15.15
CA ASN A 152 2.94 4.31 16.56
C ASN A 152 4.10 5.26 16.87
N TRP A 153 5.17 5.18 16.07
CA TRP A 153 6.42 5.93 16.28
C TRP A 153 6.52 7.22 15.48
N LEU A 154 5.43 7.72 14.91
CA LEU A 154 5.47 8.90 14.03
C LEU A 154 6.04 10.15 14.72
N TRP A 155 5.84 10.30 16.02
CA TRP A 155 6.43 11.39 16.83
C TRP A 155 7.97 11.37 16.85
N CYS A 156 8.60 10.21 16.59
CA CYS A 156 10.05 10.07 16.49
C CYS A 156 10.63 10.84 15.30
N LEU A 157 9.85 11.03 14.23
CA LEU A 157 10.29 11.77 13.03
C LEU A 157 10.68 13.21 13.37
N ASP A 158 9.89 13.87 14.21
CA ASP A 158 10.14 15.26 14.63
C ASP A 158 11.20 15.35 15.71
N VAL A 159 11.13 14.45 16.70
CA VAL A 159 12.00 14.50 17.88
C VAL A 159 13.45 14.11 17.57
N PHE A 160 13.67 13.27 16.55
CA PHE A 160 15.00 12.82 16.14
C PHE A 160 15.39 13.33 14.74
N LYS A 161 14.77 14.43 14.27
CA LYS A 161 15.11 15.05 12.97
C LYS A 161 16.55 15.52 12.85
N ASP A 162 17.22 15.74 13.99
CA ASP A 162 18.64 16.08 14.09
C ASP A 162 19.57 14.86 14.00
N LEU A 163 19.01 13.64 14.04
CA LEU A 163 19.74 12.38 13.96
C LEU A 163 19.56 11.75 12.57
N ASN A 164 20.40 10.76 12.26
CA ASN A 164 20.31 10.01 11.02
C ASN A 164 19.22 8.92 11.10
N LEU A 165 17.97 9.37 11.06
CA LEU A 165 16.78 8.52 11.08
C LEU A 165 16.47 7.99 9.67
N LYS A 166 16.30 6.68 9.53
CA LYS A 166 15.90 5.97 8.32
C LYS A 166 14.58 5.25 8.57
N VAL A 167 13.82 4.99 7.51
CA VAL A 167 12.55 4.28 7.56
C VAL A 167 12.67 3.04 6.68
N GLU A 168 12.37 1.87 7.25
CA GLU A 168 12.21 0.62 6.51
C GLU A 168 10.71 0.35 6.37
N PRO A 169 10.16 0.33 5.14
CA PRO A 169 8.74 0.08 4.93
C PRO A 169 8.39 -1.35 5.32
N GLY A 170 7.15 -1.51 5.79
CA GLY A 170 6.57 -2.81 6.09
C GLY A 170 5.29 -3.05 5.29
N VAL A 171 4.82 -4.30 5.22
CA VAL A 171 3.54 -4.57 4.58
C VAL A 171 2.43 -3.90 5.39
N CYS A 172 1.75 -2.93 4.79
CA CYS A 172 0.69 -2.20 5.47
C CYS A 172 -0.47 -3.12 5.89
N LEU A 173 -1.15 -2.79 7.00
CA LEU A 173 -2.29 -3.57 7.49
C LEU A 173 -3.42 -3.65 6.47
N PHE A 174 -3.66 -2.60 5.68
CA PHE A 174 -4.70 -2.63 4.66
C PHE A 174 -4.36 -3.59 3.51
N HIS A 175 -3.10 -3.69 3.10
CA HIS A 175 -2.67 -4.68 2.09
C HIS A 175 -2.96 -6.11 2.57
N ALA A 176 -2.59 -6.40 3.81
CA ALA A 176 -2.83 -7.72 4.39
C ALA A 176 -4.32 -8.02 4.60
N ALA A 177 -5.11 -7.03 5.03
CA ALA A 177 -6.55 -7.20 5.15
C ALA A 177 -7.23 -7.36 3.79
N ASN A 178 -6.78 -6.64 2.76
CA ASN A 178 -7.29 -6.79 1.41
C ASN A 178 -6.94 -8.16 0.80
N ALA A 179 -5.73 -8.67 1.09
CA ALA A 179 -5.33 -10.04 0.72
C ALA A 179 -6.22 -11.12 1.36
N VAL A 180 -6.69 -10.90 2.59
CA VAL A 180 -7.65 -11.79 3.28
C VAL A 180 -9.06 -11.63 2.75
N LEU A 181 -9.47 -10.40 2.44
CA LEU A 181 -10.73 -10.09 1.80
C LEU A 181 -10.85 -10.79 0.43
N GLY A 182 -9.73 -10.87 -0.30
CA GLY A 182 -9.64 -11.52 -1.61
C GLY A 182 -10.30 -10.71 -2.72
N GLU A 183 -10.30 -9.38 -2.61
CA GLU A 183 -10.97 -8.47 -3.55
C GLU A 183 -10.02 -7.39 -4.08
N ASP A 184 -10.24 -6.96 -5.33
CA ASP A 184 -9.61 -5.77 -5.88
C ASP A 184 -10.45 -4.52 -5.59
N ILE A 185 -10.17 -3.87 -4.46
CA ILE A 185 -10.83 -2.61 -4.10
C ILE A 185 -10.28 -1.40 -4.86
N SER A 186 -9.22 -1.56 -5.66
CA SER A 186 -8.53 -0.45 -6.33
C SER A 186 -9.18 -0.01 -7.63
N PHE A 187 -9.97 -0.90 -8.26
CA PHE A 187 -10.66 -0.62 -9.51
C PHE A 187 -12.11 -1.11 -9.49
N SER A 188 -13.02 -0.26 -9.97
CA SER A 188 -14.36 -0.65 -10.40
C SER A 188 -14.78 0.18 -11.62
N ASP A 189 -15.94 -0.15 -12.20
CA ASP A 189 -16.60 0.69 -13.20
C ASP A 189 -17.07 2.05 -12.61
N ILE A 190 -17.07 2.21 -11.28
CA ILE A 190 -17.57 3.40 -10.58
C ILE A 190 -16.43 4.28 -10.06
N SER A 191 -15.40 3.70 -9.44
CA SER A 191 -14.30 4.48 -8.81
C SER A 191 -12.97 3.75 -8.89
N LYS A 192 -11.90 4.55 -9.05
CA LYS A 192 -10.50 4.09 -9.06
C LYS A 192 -9.73 4.60 -7.85
N SER A 193 -10.45 4.97 -6.79
CA SER A 193 -9.88 5.56 -5.59
C SER A 193 -10.13 4.69 -4.36
N ILE A 194 -9.11 4.63 -3.50
CA ILE A 194 -9.17 4.00 -2.18
C ILE A 194 -9.00 5.08 -1.13
N ILE A 195 -9.90 5.11 -0.15
CA ILE A 195 -9.82 6.00 1.00
C ILE A 195 -9.36 5.18 2.21
N LEU A 196 -8.20 5.51 2.75
CA LEU A 196 -7.73 4.98 4.03
C LEU A 196 -8.12 5.98 5.13
N THR A 197 -8.89 5.55 6.12
CA THR A 197 -9.33 6.40 7.25
C THR A 197 -9.28 5.61 8.56
N THR A 198 -9.51 6.29 9.67
CA THR A 198 -9.59 5.69 11.01
C THR A 198 -10.70 6.34 11.82
N ASN A 199 -11.28 5.57 12.75
CA ASN A 199 -12.22 6.08 13.75
C ASN A 199 -11.55 6.50 15.06
N ASP A 200 -10.22 6.31 15.19
CA ASP A 200 -9.47 6.60 16.41
C ASP A 200 -8.82 8.00 16.41
N ALA A 201 -9.03 8.80 15.36
CA ALA A 201 -8.58 10.18 15.26
C ALA A 201 -9.70 11.10 14.77
N CYS A 202 -9.69 12.35 15.23
CA CYS A 202 -10.52 13.40 14.66
C CYS A 202 -9.84 14.02 13.44
N GLY A 203 -10.66 14.33 12.43
CA GLY A 203 -10.24 15.18 11.31
C GLY A 203 -11.40 16.08 10.95
N GLU A 204 -11.13 17.36 10.74
CA GLU A 204 -12.16 18.39 10.56
C GLU A 204 -12.81 18.28 9.18
N ARG A 205 -11.99 17.97 8.16
CA ARG A 205 -12.40 17.98 6.75
C ARG A 205 -12.74 16.60 6.19
N ASP A 206 -12.28 15.54 6.85
CA ASP A 206 -12.33 14.16 6.37
C ASP A 206 -12.98 13.20 7.39
N THR A 207 -14.07 13.62 8.02
CA THR A 207 -14.89 12.71 8.83
C THR A 207 -15.42 11.56 7.97
N ILE A 208 -15.75 10.43 8.59
CA ILE A 208 -16.18 9.21 7.87
C ILE A 208 -17.42 9.46 7.01
N ASP A 209 -18.42 10.16 7.56
CA ASP A 209 -19.66 10.56 6.86
C ASP A 209 -19.37 11.48 5.65
N LYS A 210 -18.38 12.35 5.80
CA LYS A 210 -17.88 13.22 4.74
C LYS A 210 -17.29 12.36 3.63
N LEU A 211 -16.32 11.50 3.95
CA LEU A 211 -15.64 10.64 2.96
C LEU A 211 -16.58 9.65 2.27
N ALA A 212 -17.61 9.16 2.98
CA ALA A 212 -18.56 8.17 2.49
C ALA A 212 -19.43 8.68 1.33
N SER A 213 -19.50 10.00 1.14
CA SER A 213 -20.38 10.62 0.13
C SER A 213 -19.89 10.40 -1.32
N ASN A 214 -18.65 9.96 -1.53
CA ASN A 214 -18.01 9.92 -2.85
C ASN A 214 -18.00 8.51 -3.52
N SER A 215 -18.65 7.52 -2.93
CA SER A 215 -18.75 6.13 -3.45
C SER A 215 -17.44 5.35 -3.66
N ALA A 216 -16.27 5.97 -3.47
CA ALA A 216 -14.97 5.32 -3.44
C ALA A 216 -14.92 4.14 -2.45
N ALA A 217 -14.03 3.19 -2.71
CA ALA A 217 -13.71 2.16 -1.73
C ALA A 217 -13.10 2.83 -0.48
N MET A 218 -13.60 2.48 0.69
CA MET A 218 -13.10 2.99 1.97
C MET A 218 -12.66 1.83 2.85
N VAL A 219 -11.45 1.99 3.39
CA VAL A 219 -10.85 1.10 4.38
C VAL A 219 -10.70 1.87 5.68
N ILE A 220 -11.43 1.44 6.71
CA ILE A 220 -11.48 2.10 8.02
C ILE A 220 -10.74 1.23 9.03
N TYR A 221 -9.66 1.76 9.58
CA TYR A 221 -9.00 1.19 10.76
C TYR A 221 -9.92 1.40 11.96
N CYS A 222 -10.41 0.31 12.54
CA CYS A 222 -11.51 0.31 13.49
C CYS A 222 -11.21 -0.56 14.73
N SER A 223 -11.72 -0.11 15.88
CA SER A 223 -11.82 -0.88 17.12
C SER A 223 -13.30 -1.18 17.47
N PRO A 224 -13.61 -2.27 18.19
CA PRO A 224 -14.99 -2.62 18.55
C PRO A 224 -15.75 -1.51 19.26
N ASN A 225 -15.08 -0.79 20.16
CA ASN A 225 -15.68 0.23 21.03
C ASN A 225 -16.29 1.43 20.27
N ASN A 226 -15.94 1.60 18.99
CA ASN A 226 -16.35 2.73 18.17
C ASN A 226 -17.03 2.29 16.87
N PHE A 227 -17.30 0.99 16.71
CA PHE A 227 -17.89 0.46 15.48
C PHE A 227 -19.32 0.95 15.27
N ASP A 228 -20.09 1.13 16.35
CA ASP A 228 -21.44 1.70 16.32
C ASP A 228 -21.45 3.12 15.75
N VAL A 229 -20.47 3.96 16.13
CA VAL A 229 -20.30 5.33 15.62
C VAL A 229 -19.97 5.31 14.13
N VAL A 230 -19.08 4.39 13.72
CA VAL A 230 -18.72 4.20 12.31
C VAL A 230 -19.96 3.80 11.52
N LEU A 231 -20.69 2.78 11.99
CA LEU A 231 -21.88 2.27 11.32
C LEU A 231 -22.94 3.36 11.18
N ARG A 232 -23.27 4.11 12.24
CA ARG A 232 -24.23 5.23 12.16
C ARG A 232 -23.85 6.26 11.08
N LYS A 233 -22.57 6.62 10.98
CA LYS A 233 -22.08 7.58 9.96
C LYS A 233 -22.21 7.01 8.55
N LEU A 234 -21.93 5.72 8.37
CA LEU A 234 -22.05 5.04 7.09
C LEU A 234 -23.52 4.88 6.69
N SER A 235 -24.41 4.48 7.61
CA SER A 235 -25.85 4.31 7.36
C SER A 235 -26.55 5.60 6.93
N GLY A 236 -26.03 6.77 7.32
CA GLY A 236 -26.54 8.06 6.84
C GLY A 236 -26.15 8.41 5.40
N LYS A 237 -25.28 7.62 4.75
CA LYS A 237 -24.69 7.92 3.44
C LYS A 237 -24.83 6.78 2.43
N TYR A 238 -24.77 5.55 2.89
CA TYR A 238 -24.91 4.35 2.06
C TYR A 238 -26.31 3.77 2.16
N LYS A 239 -26.76 3.15 1.07
CA LYS A 239 -28.03 2.42 1.06
C LYS A 239 -27.97 1.20 1.99
N PRO A 240 -29.08 0.76 2.60
CA PRO A 240 -29.11 -0.39 3.51
C PRO A 240 -28.53 -1.68 2.92
N GLU A 241 -28.63 -1.87 1.60
CA GLU A 241 -28.16 -3.05 0.86
C GLU A 241 -26.66 -2.99 0.52
N THR A 242 -26.00 -1.86 0.78
CA THR A 242 -24.58 -1.68 0.46
C THR A 242 -23.76 -2.69 1.25
N LYS A 243 -22.94 -3.48 0.54
CA LYS A 243 -22.04 -4.47 1.13
C LYS A 243 -21.02 -3.81 2.05
N ILE A 244 -20.74 -4.46 3.17
CA ILE A 244 -19.72 -4.09 4.14
C ILE A 244 -19.03 -5.37 4.63
N ALA A 245 -17.71 -5.30 4.81
CA ALA A 245 -16.93 -6.42 5.35
C ALA A 245 -15.99 -5.96 6.45
N LEU A 246 -15.86 -6.77 7.49
CA LEU A 246 -14.89 -6.60 8.56
C LEU A 246 -13.83 -7.69 8.44
N VAL A 247 -12.57 -7.30 8.48
CA VAL A 247 -11.44 -8.23 8.44
C VAL A 247 -10.67 -8.13 9.76
N PRO A 248 -11.05 -8.92 10.78
CA PRO A 248 -10.29 -9.06 12.01
C PRO A 248 -9.06 -9.95 11.79
N ASN A 249 -8.03 -9.74 12.61
CA ASN A 249 -6.82 -10.58 12.62
C ASN A 249 -6.23 -10.82 11.22
N SER A 250 -6.34 -9.85 10.29
CA SER A 250 -5.75 -9.93 8.94
C SER A 250 -4.26 -10.29 8.96
N THR A 251 -3.67 -10.05 10.12
CA THR A 251 -2.28 -10.14 10.46
C THR A 251 -1.83 -11.52 10.94
N CYS A 252 -2.73 -12.46 11.23
CA CYS A 252 -2.43 -13.74 11.87
C CYS A 252 -2.98 -14.95 11.08
N VAL A 253 -2.14 -15.66 10.32
CA VAL A 253 -2.55 -16.87 9.57
C VAL A 253 -3.23 -17.88 10.50
N GLY A 254 -4.35 -18.42 10.02
CA GLY A 254 -5.20 -19.36 10.76
C GLY A 254 -6.18 -18.72 11.75
N LYS A 255 -6.10 -17.39 11.96
CA LYS A 255 -7.08 -16.62 12.75
C LYS A 255 -7.78 -15.52 11.94
N GLN A 256 -7.37 -15.35 10.68
CA GLN A 256 -7.98 -14.47 9.70
C GLN A 256 -9.45 -14.86 9.47
N ALA A 257 -10.32 -13.87 9.38
CA ALA A 257 -11.71 -14.06 9.02
C ALA A 257 -12.18 -12.88 8.16
N VAL A 258 -13.24 -13.12 7.38
CA VAL A 258 -14.00 -12.08 6.69
C VAL A 258 -15.42 -12.17 7.22
N ILE A 259 -15.87 -11.10 7.87
CA ILE A 259 -17.23 -10.98 8.39
C ILE A 259 -17.98 -10.07 7.43
N SER A 260 -18.88 -10.64 6.65
CA SER A 260 -19.58 -9.94 5.58
C SER A 260 -21.04 -9.72 5.91
N GLY A 261 -21.58 -8.59 5.47
CA GLY A 261 -22.99 -8.25 5.57
C GLY A 261 -23.32 -7.06 4.69
N THR A 262 -24.43 -6.42 5.01
CA THR A 262 -24.85 -5.13 4.46
C THR A 262 -24.93 -4.11 5.57
N ILE A 263 -25.03 -2.82 5.21
CA ILE A 263 -25.30 -1.75 6.18
C ILE A 263 -26.50 -2.09 7.08
N ALA A 264 -27.54 -2.74 6.53
CA ALA A 264 -28.74 -3.10 7.27
C ALA A 264 -28.53 -4.19 8.34
N ASN A 265 -27.65 -5.17 8.10
CA ASN A 265 -27.59 -6.40 8.93
C ASN A 265 -26.23 -6.65 9.60
N ILE A 266 -25.19 -5.86 9.29
CA ILE A 266 -23.83 -6.15 9.79
C ILE A 266 -23.75 -6.12 11.31
N GLU A 267 -24.57 -5.31 11.98
CA GLU A 267 -24.62 -5.25 13.44
C GLU A 267 -25.08 -6.59 14.05
N GLU A 268 -26.11 -7.22 13.47
CA GLU A 268 -26.60 -8.53 13.88
C GLU A 268 -25.54 -9.62 13.61
N VAL A 269 -24.92 -9.58 12.44
CA VAL A 269 -23.84 -10.52 12.05
C VAL A 269 -22.67 -10.44 13.03
N VAL A 270 -22.27 -9.22 13.41
CA VAL A 270 -21.17 -8.96 14.33
C VAL A 270 -21.52 -9.32 15.77
N ALA A 271 -22.76 -9.12 16.21
CA ALA A 271 -23.20 -9.44 17.57
C ALA A 271 -23.07 -10.94 17.91
N THR A 272 -23.16 -11.81 16.90
CA THR A 272 -22.95 -13.25 17.06
C THR A 272 -21.48 -13.67 17.12
N GLN A 273 -20.54 -12.72 16.96
CA GLN A 273 -19.12 -12.99 16.82
C GLN A 273 -18.27 -12.23 17.85
N LYS A 274 -17.21 -12.88 18.31
CA LYS A 274 -16.21 -12.20 19.14
C LYS A 274 -15.25 -11.41 18.25
N LEU A 275 -15.49 -10.10 18.11
CA LEU A 275 -14.58 -9.23 17.36
C LEU A 275 -13.18 -9.18 18.00
N ALA A 276 -12.17 -9.08 17.15
CA ALA A 276 -10.80 -8.79 17.56
C ALA A 276 -10.69 -7.36 18.11
N LYS A 277 -9.62 -7.07 18.85
CA LYS A 277 -9.37 -5.74 19.43
C LYS A 277 -9.29 -4.63 18.38
N GLU A 278 -8.80 -4.98 17.19
CA GLU A 278 -8.71 -4.11 16.02
C GLU A 278 -9.07 -4.92 14.77
N PHE A 279 -9.71 -4.27 13.81
CA PHE A 279 -10.08 -4.85 12.53
C PHE A 279 -10.20 -3.74 11.48
N LEU A 280 -10.17 -4.13 10.20
CA LEU A 280 -10.39 -3.19 9.10
C LEU A 280 -11.80 -3.37 8.56
N VAL A 281 -12.51 -2.26 8.38
CA VAL A 281 -13.83 -2.23 7.72
C VAL A 281 -13.63 -1.83 6.27
N PHE A 282 -14.20 -2.59 5.35
CA PHE A 282 -14.24 -2.31 3.92
C PHE A 282 -15.69 -1.99 3.52
N ILE A 283 -15.87 -0.92 2.76
CA ILE A 283 -17.16 -0.50 2.19
C ILE A 283 -16.93 0.31 0.92
N GLY A 284 -17.88 0.31 -0.01
CA GLY A 284 -17.86 1.17 -1.20
C GLY A 284 -18.20 0.40 -2.47
N ALA A 285 -18.24 1.11 -3.60
CA ALA A 285 -18.68 0.56 -4.88
C ALA A 285 -17.81 -0.61 -5.39
N ASN A 286 -16.54 -0.66 -4.97
CA ASN A 286 -15.58 -1.66 -5.41
C ASN A 286 -15.62 -2.94 -4.57
N LEU A 287 -16.47 -2.97 -3.54
CA LEU A 287 -16.64 -4.15 -2.71
C LEU A 287 -17.70 -5.08 -3.32
N ASP A 288 -17.38 -5.73 -4.43
CA ASP A 288 -18.20 -6.83 -4.93
C ASP A 288 -17.76 -8.13 -4.26
N LEU A 289 -18.07 -8.25 -2.95
CA LEU A 289 -17.72 -9.45 -2.18
C LEU A 289 -18.04 -10.70 -3.00
N PRO A 290 -17.17 -11.72 -2.97
CA PRO A 290 -17.42 -12.93 -3.73
C PRO A 290 -18.80 -13.38 -3.27
N LYS A 291 -19.68 -13.74 -4.21
CA LYS A 291 -20.90 -14.45 -3.86
C LYS A 291 -20.43 -15.68 -3.10
N SER A 292 -20.55 -15.64 -1.78
CA SER A 292 -20.07 -16.68 -0.89
C SER A 292 -20.60 -18.00 -1.46
N ASN A 293 -19.69 -18.87 -1.90
CA ASN A 293 -20.00 -20.19 -2.43
C ASN A 293 -21.07 -20.19 -3.55
N ILE A 294 -20.68 -19.91 -4.81
CA ILE A 294 -21.32 -20.69 -5.88
C ILE A 294 -20.84 -22.12 -5.68
N ALA A 295 -21.78 -22.92 -5.21
CA ALA A 295 -21.72 -24.35 -5.01
C ALA A 295 -21.39 -25.11 -6.31
N THR A 296 -20.16 -24.98 -6.81
CA THR A 296 -19.51 -26.12 -7.44
C THR A 296 -18.77 -26.85 -6.33
N LYS A 297 -19.12 -28.11 -6.07
CA LYS A 297 -18.36 -28.99 -5.16
C LYS A 297 -16.87 -28.67 -5.30
N PRO A 298 -16.11 -28.44 -4.22
CA PRO A 298 -14.68 -28.22 -4.35
C PRO A 298 -14.12 -29.41 -5.13
N ALA A 299 -13.64 -29.16 -6.35
CA ALA A 299 -12.88 -30.17 -7.07
C ALA A 299 -11.81 -30.67 -6.09
N LYS A 300 -11.57 -31.98 -6.02
CA LYS A 300 -10.47 -32.55 -5.23
C LYS A 300 -9.19 -31.78 -5.60
N LYS A 301 -8.80 -30.79 -4.78
CA LYS A 301 -7.73 -29.85 -5.12
C LYS A 301 -6.42 -30.63 -5.06
N LYS A 302 -5.82 -30.89 -6.23
CA LYS A 302 -4.51 -31.53 -6.28
C LYS A 302 -3.39 -30.50 -6.05
N GLY A 303 -3.56 -29.25 -6.50
CA GLY A 303 -2.57 -28.16 -6.40
C GLY A 303 -3.08 -26.89 -5.69
N LYS A 304 -2.25 -25.85 -5.58
CA LYS A 304 -2.64 -24.53 -5.04
C LYS A 304 -2.17 -23.40 -5.96
N LEU A 305 -2.95 -22.32 -6.01
CA LEU A 305 -2.64 -21.12 -6.76
C LEU A 305 -2.37 -19.96 -5.79
N TYR A 306 -1.23 -19.29 -5.97
CA TYR A 306 -0.85 -18.09 -5.22
C TYR A 306 -0.76 -16.89 -6.14
N LEU A 307 -1.18 -15.73 -5.64
CA LEU A 307 -0.90 -14.43 -6.22
C LEU A 307 0.04 -13.69 -5.27
N VAL A 308 1.27 -13.43 -5.71
CA VAL A 308 2.37 -13.01 -4.82
C VAL A 308 2.93 -11.67 -5.23
N GLY A 309 2.94 -10.74 -4.27
CA GLY A 309 3.57 -9.44 -4.42
C GLY A 309 5.07 -9.50 -4.19
N LEU A 310 5.86 -9.13 -5.19
CA LEU A 310 7.31 -8.96 -5.09
C LEU A 310 7.71 -7.53 -5.47
N PHE A 311 8.68 -6.95 -4.77
CA PHE A 311 9.12 -5.60 -5.06
C PHE A 311 10.40 -5.59 -5.93
N PRO A 312 10.32 -5.28 -7.24
CA PRO A 312 11.46 -5.43 -8.13
C PRO A 312 12.59 -4.42 -7.88
N GLY A 313 12.27 -3.24 -7.33
CA GLY A 313 13.24 -2.15 -7.19
C GLY A 313 14.35 -2.43 -6.19
N ASN A 314 14.02 -3.22 -5.16
CA ASN A 314 14.98 -3.71 -4.21
C ASN A 314 14.52 -5.10 -3.73
N PRO A 315 15.15 -6.20 -4.19
CA PRO A 315 14.67 -7.55 -3.91
C PRO A 315 14.54 -7.90 -2.43
N ASP A 316 15.30 -7.23 -1.54
CA ASP A 316 15.20 -7.43 -0.09
C ASP A 316 13.96 -6.75 0.54
N LEU A 317 13.19 -5.97 -0.22
CA LEU A 317 11.84 -5.56 0.19
C LEU A 317 10.79 -6.67 0.03
N ALA A 318 11.13 -7.81 -0.56
CA ALA A 318 10.27 -8.98 -0.51
C ALA A 318 10.10 -9.48 0.94
N THR A 319 8.89 -9.95 1.26
CA THR A 319 8.63 -10.61 2.54
C THR A 319 9.22 -12.02 2.55
N LEU A 320 9.56 -12.53 3.73
CA LEU A 320 10.01 -13.93 3.87
C LEU A 320 8.94 -14.89 3.33
N ARG A 321 7.66 -14.64 3.61
CA ARG A 321 6.51 -15.40 3.10
C ARG A 321 6.49 -15.45 1.58
N ALA A 322 6.58 -14.29 0.91
CA ALA A 322 6.59 -14.24 -0.55
C ALA A 322 7.74 -15.08 -1.12
N THR A 323 8.96 -14.93 -0.58
CA THR A 323 10.10 -15.73 -1.06
C THR A 323 9.94 -17.22 -0.79
N ASN A 324 9.35 -17.62 0.33
CA ASN A 324 9.09 -19.02 0.66
C ASN A 324 8.03 -19.63 -0.25
N VAL A 325 6.95 -18.90 -0.56
CA VAL A 325 5.92 -19.36 -1.50
C VAL A 325 6.50 -19.54 -2.90
N VAL A 326 7.32 -18.59 -3.38
CA VAL A 326 8.00 -18.72 -4.67
C VAL A 326 8.91 -19.95 -4.67
N LYS A 327 9.75 -20.12 -3.64
CA LYS A 327 10.64 -21.30 -3.49
C LYS A 327 9.88 -22.62 -3.42
N GLY A 328 8.68 -22.63 -2.83
CA GLY A 328 7.82 -23.82 -2.74
C GLY A 328 6.95 -24.07 -3.98
N SER A 329 6.97 -23.20 -4.99
CA SER A 329 6.15 -23.33 -6.19
C SER A 329 6.88 -24.06 -7.31
N ASP A 330 6.15 -24.87 -8.08
CA ASP A 330 6.65 -25.63 -9.22
C ASP A 330 6.64 -24.78 -10.50
N LEU A 331 5.56 -24.01 -10.68
CA LEU A 331 5.33 -23.15 -11.84
C LEU A 331 5.22 -21.69 -11.40
N ILE A 332 6.01 -20.83 -12.03
CA ILE A 332 5.98 -19.39 -11.85
C ILE A 332 5.39 -18.74 -13.11
N ILE A 333 4.28 -18.03 -12.97
CA ILE A 333 3.71 -17.18 -14.01
C ILE A 333 4.28 -15.77 -13.82
N ASN A 334 5.10 -15.32 -14.77
CA ASN A 334 5.64 -13.97 -14.76
C ASN A 334 5.99 -13.48 -16.17
N GLN A 335 5.37 -12.38 -16.58
CA GLN A 335 5.65 -11.73 -17.86
C GLN A 335 6.69 -10.59 -17.78
N PHE A 336 7.15 -10.25 -16.58
CA PHE A 336 8.03 -9.11 -16.33
C PHE A 336 9.49 -9.54 -16.18
N ASP A 337 10.29 -9.32 -17.22
CA ASP A 337 11.71 -9.75 -17.24
C ASP A 337 12.55 -9.11 -16.11
N PHE A 338 12.19 -7.90 -15.65
CA PHE A 338 12.88 -7.26 -14.53
C PHE A 338 12.65 -7.97 -13.19
N ILE A 339 11.50 -8.63 -12.98
CA ILE A 339 11.26 -9.47 -11.80
C ILE A 339 12.14 -10.72 -11.91
N ASN A 340 12.21 -11.34 -13.09
CA ASN A 340 13.08 -12.50 -13.32
C ASN A 340 14.55 -12.18 -13.00
N ALA A 341 15.03 -11.02 -13.44
CA ALA A 341 16.39 -10.56 -13.15
C ALA A 341 16.60 -10.30 -11.65
N ALA A 342 15.67 -9.58 -11.00
CA ALA A 342 15.73 -9.22 -9.59
C ALA A 342 15.71 -10.46 -8.66
N TYR A 343 14.97 -11.50 -9.05
CA TYR A 343 14.70 -12.68 -8.23
C TYR A 343 15.31 -13.98 -8.78
N LYS A 344 16.31 -13.89 -9.67
CA LYS A 344 16.97 -15.05 -10.29
C LYS A 344 17.33 -16.15 -9.27
N HIS A 345 17.87 -15.75 -8.11
CA HIS A 345 18.31 -16.65 -7.03
C HIS A 345 17.18 -17.47 -6.37
N ILE A 346 15.91 -17.07 -6.45
CA ILE A 346 14.76 -17.85 -5.95
C ILE A 346 13.94 -18.50 -7.08
N LEU A 347 14.22 -18.15 -8.33
CA LEU A 347 13.59 -18.70 -9.53
C LEU A 347 14.43 -19.79 -10.19
N GLU A 348 15.68 -19.96 -9.78
CA GLU A 348 16.59 -20.98 -10.30
C GLU A 348 16.00 -22.39 -10.12
N GLY A 349 16.06 -23.19 -11.20
CA GLY A 349 15.51 -24.54 -11.25
C GLY A 349 13.98 -24.62 -11.36
N LYS A 350 13.28 -23.48 -11.47
CA LYS A 350 11.81 -23.44 -11.61
C LYS A 350 11.37 -23.27 -13.05
N GLU A 351 10.19 -23.78 -13.37
CA GLU A 351 9.53 -23.43 -14.61
C GLU A 351 8.99 -21.99 -14.51
N VAL A 352 9.58 -21.07 -15.26
CA VAL A 352 9.07 -19.70 -15.38
C VAL A 352 8.40 -19.54 -16.74
N TRP A 353 7.09 -19.30 -16.72
CA TRP A 353 6.26 -19.21 -17.92
C TRP A 353 5.63 -17.81 -18.05
N ALA A 354 5.45 -17.38 -19.29
CA ALA A 354 4.76 -16.15 -19.65
C ALA A 354 3.89 -16.37 -20.89
N PRO A 355 2.80 -15.60 -21.08
CA PRO A 355 2.04 -15.63 -22.32
C PRO A 355 2.91 -15.22 -23.51
N SER A 356 2.50 -15.65 -24.71
CA SER A 356 3.20 -15.41 -25.98
C SER A 356 3.43 -13.91 -26.22
N ASN A 357 2.45 -13.09 -25.87
CA ASN A 357 2.59 -11.63 -25.85
C ASN A 357 2.85 -11.10 -24.45
N LYS A 358 4.13 -11.07 -24.02
CA LYS A 358 4.56 -10.47 -22.75
C LYS A 358 4.22 -8.98 -22.58
N LYS A 359 3.89 -8.28 -23.67
CA LYS A 359 3.52 -6.86 -23.67
C LYS A 359 2.02 -6.64 -23.50
N ALA A 360 1.22 -7.71 -23.56
CA ALA A 360 -0.21 -7.63 -23.34
C ALA A 360 -0.49 -7.23 -21.89
N TRP A 361 -1.35 -6.24 -21.71
CA TRP A 361 -1.79 -5.81 -20.39
C TRP A 361 -3.00 -6.65 -20.01
N THR A 362 -2.79 -7.78 -19.35
CA THR A 362 -3.81 -8.83 -19.14
C THR A 362 -5.03 -8.34 -18.38
N TRP A 363 -4.94 -7.28 -17.58
CA TRP A 363 -6.08 -6.62 -16.97
C TRP A 363 -6.99 -5.86 -17.97
N HIS A 364 -6.44 -5.35 -19.07
CA HIS A 364 -7.19 -4.47 -19.99
C HIS A 364 -8.42 -5.17 -20.57
N GLY A 365 -9.59 -4.57 -20.32
CA GLY A 365 -10.89 -5.05 -20.80
C GLY A 365 -11.34 -6.37 -20.20
N TYR A 366 -10.77 -6.81 -19.08
CA TYR A 366 -11.27 -7.99 -18.39
C TYR A 366 -12.77 -7.83 -18.05
N GLY A 367 -13.57 -8.86 -18.31
CA GLY A 367 -15.03 -8.83 -18.13
C GLY A 367 -15.83 -8.04 -19.19
N LYS A 368 -15.18 -7.50 -20.23
CA LYS A 368 -15.83 -6.79 -21.35
C LYS A 368 -15.87 -7.66 -22.62
N SER A 369 -16.70 -7.28 -23.59
CA SER A 369 -16.81 -7.92 -24.91
C SER A 369 -15.93 -7.20 -25.94
N ALA A 370 -15.55 -7.89 -27.02
CA ALA A 370 -14.88 -7.27 -28.16
C ALA A 370 -15.70 -6.10 -28.75
N ASP A 371 -17.04 -6.19 -28.70
CA ASP A 371 -17.95 -5.15 -29.21
C ASP A 371 -17.86 -3.82 -28.43
N ASP A 372 -17.30 -3.84 -27.22
CA ASP A 372 -17.07 -2.63 -26.42
C ASP A 372 -15.87 -1.79 -26.93
N PHE A 373 -15.11 -2.32 -27.91
CA PHE A 373 -13.88 -1.71 -28.38
C PHE A 373 -13.87 -1.55 -29.90
N SER A 374 -13.11 -0.54 -30.35
CA SER A 374 -12.86 -0.31 -31.78
C SER A 374 -11.42 0.13 -32.04
N GLY A 375 -10.97 -0.07 -33.27
CA GLY A 375 -9.62 0.30 -33.71
C GLY A 375 -8.52 -0.28 -32.83
N LYS A 376 -7.57 0.57 -32.42
CA LYS A 376 -6.41 0.14 -31.61
C LYS A 376 -6.77 -0.39 -30.22
N ASN A 377 -7.91 0.04 -29.66
CA ASN A 377 -8.37 -0.50 -28.38
C ASN A 377 -8.88 -1.93 -28.55
N LEU A 378 -9.51 -2.25 -29.69
CA LEU A 378 -9.91 -3.63 -30.01
C LEU A 378 -8.68 -4.52 -30.21
N GLU A 379 -7.69 -4.08 -30.98
CA GLU A 379 -6.42 -4.81 -31.16
C GLU A 379 -5.76 -5.12 -29.80
N ARG A 380 -5.74 -4.13 -28.90
CA ARG A 380 -5.20 -4.28 -27.54
C ARG A 380 -6.04 -5.25 -26.71
N PHE A 381 -7.36 -5.14 -26.76
CA PHE A 381 -8.28 -6.05 -26.06
C PHE A 381 -8.05 -7.50 -26.50
N LEU A 382 -8.04 -7.77 -27.80
CA LEU A 382 -7.85 -9.12 -28.36
C LEU A 382 -6.47 -9.70 -27.98
N ALA A 383 -5.42 -8.87 -27.99
CA ALA A 383 -4.10 -9.28 -27.53
C ALA A 383 -4.07 -9.63 -26.03
N SER A 384 -4.75 -8.84 -25.20
CA SER A 384 -4.91 -9.10 -23.77
C SER A 384 -5.76 -10.34 -23.50
N GLU A 385 -6.84 -10.54 -24.23
CA GLU A 385 -7.71 -11.71 -24.13
C GLU A 385 -6.96 -13.00 -24.47
N LYS A 386 -6.21 -13.01 -25.57
CA LYS A 386 -5.38 -14.16 -25.94
C LYS A 386 -4.36 -14.49 -24.85
N ALA A 387 -3.66 -13.48 -24.31
CA ALA A 387 -2.69 -13.69 -23.22
C ALA A 387 -3.35 -14.23 -21.94
N ARG A 388 -4.59 -13.79 -21.62
CA ARG A 388 -5.39 -14.35 -20.53
C ARG A 388 -5.72 -15.82 -20.78
N GLN A 389 -6.24 -16.17 -21.95
CA GLN A 389 -6.60 -17.55 -22.30
C GLN A 389 -5.41 -18.51 -22.22
N GLU A 390 -4.25 -18.10 -22.73
CA GLU A 390 -3.00 -18.86 -22.61
C GLU A 390 -2.62 -19.07 -21.13
N THR A 391 -2.74 -18.02 -20.31
CA THR A 391 -2.46 -18.09 -18.87
C THR A 391 -3.44 -19.04 -18.16
N VAL A 392 -4.74 -18.94 -18.45
CA VAL A 392 -5.78 -19.82 -17.89
C VAL A 392 -5.49 -21.27 -18.18
N SER A 393 -5.20 -21.59 -19.44
CA SER A 393 -4.86 -22.95 -19.85
C SER A 393 -3.63 -23.47 -19.09
N LYS A 394 -2.56 -22.66 -19.02
CA LYS A 394 -1.32 -23.04 -18.33
C LYS A 394 -1.51 -23.29 -16.83
N VAL A 395 -2.22 -22.39 -16.16
CA VAL A 395 -2.49 -22.50 -14.72
C VAL A 395 -3.36 -23.71 -14.42
N ARG A 396 -4.47 -23.92 -15.16
CA ARG A 396 -5.38 -25.06 -14.91
C ARG A 396 -4.68 -26.40 -15.11
N GLN A 397 -3.90 -26.55 -16.18
CA GLN A 397 -3.11 -27.77 -16.41
C GLN A 397 -2.13 -28.09 -15.27
N ALA A 398 -1.47 -27.08 -14.71
CA ALA A 398 -0.54 -27.26 -13.60
C ALA A 398 -1.27 -27.67 -12.31
N ILE A 399 -2.40 -27.03 -12.01
CA ILE A 399 -3.22 -27.34 -10.83
C ILE A 399 -3.80 -28.77 -10.91
N GLU A 400 -4.21 -29.22 -12.09
CA GLU A 400 -4.69 -30.61 -12.33
C GLU A 400 -3.60 -31.66 -12.09
N LYS A 401 -2.33 -31.31 -12.39
CA LYS A 401 -1.14 -32.14 -12.08
C LYS A 401 -0.74 -32.12 -10.61
N GLY A 402 -1.40 -31.30 -9.80
CA GLY A 402 -1.11 -31.15 -8.38
C GLY A 402 -0.01 -30.15 -8.05
N GLN A 403 0.39 -29.32 -9.01
CA GLN A 403 1.46 -28.36 -8.84
C GLN A 403 1.03 -27.16 -8.00
N GLN A 404 1.99 -26.58 -7.30
CA GLN A 404 1.90 -25.25 -6.70
C GLN A 404 2.24 -24.20 -7.77
N VAL A 405 1.28 -23.35 -8.11
CA VAL A 405 1.41 -22.30 -9.11
C VAL A 405 1.48 -20.94 -8.43
N CYS A 406 2.43 -20.11 -8.83
CA CYS A 406 2.63 -18.78 -8.30
C CYS A 406 2.61 -17.73 -9.42
N VAL A 407 1.65 -16.80 -9.36
CA VAL A 407 1.58 -15.63 -10.23
C VAL A 407 2.27 -14.47 -9.54
N LEU A 408 3.28 -13.89 -10.20
CA LEU A 408 4.07 -12.80 -9.63
C LEU A 408 3.54 -11.44 -10.09
N ASP A 409 3.29 -10.57 -9.11
CA ASP A 409 3.02 -9.15 -9.34
C ASP A 409 4.18 -8.27 -8.83
N PHE A 410 4.30 -7.05 -9.36
CA PHE A 410 5.27 -6.06 -8.91
C PHE A 410 4.64 -5.10 -7.90
N GLY A 411 4.95 -5.27 -6.62
CA GLY A 411 4.38 -4.51 -5.52
C GLY A 411 3.33 -5.31 -4.76
N ASP A 412 2.29 -4.64 -4.27
CA ASP A 412 1.14 -5.32 -3.65
C ASP A 412 0.14 -5.79 -4.73
N PRO A 413 -0.31 -7.06 -4.74
CA PRO A 413 -1.15 -7.58 -5.83
C PRO A 413 -2.57 -7.05 -5.90
N LEU A 414 -3.04 -6.30 -4.88
CA LEU A 414 -4.42 -5.80 -4.79
C LEU A 414 -4.48 -4.28 -4.64
N THR A 415 -3.42 -3.59 -5.06
CA THR A 415 -3.39 -2.12 -5.10
C THR A 415 -2.86 -1.67 -6.45
N TYR A 416 -3.78 -1.39 -7.38
CA TYR A 416 -3.49 -0.98 -8.75
C TYR A 416 -2.61 -1.95 -9.55
N ALA A 417 -2.80 -3.25 -9.32
CA ALA A 417 -1.92 -4.30 -9.82
C ALA A 417 -2.47 -4.98 -11.10
N PRO A 418 -1.62 -5.37 -12.07
CA PRO A 418 -2.02 -5.96 -13.33
C PRO A 418 -2.60 -7.38 -13.24
N TRP A 419 -2.32 -8.15 -12.18
CA TRP A 419 -2.77 -9.55 -12.09
C TRP A 419 -4.01 -9.78 -11.22
N CYS A 420 -4.65 -8.73 -10.72
CA CYS A 420 -5.82 -8.86 -9.84
C CYS A 420 -6.99 -9.66 -10.45
N TRP A 421 -7.13 -9.65 -11.79
CA TRP A 421 -8.15 -10.44 -12.53
C TRP A 421 -8.05 -11.95 -12.27
N VAL A 422 -6.89 -12.46 -11.86
CA VAL A 422 -6.66 -13.87 -11.47
C VAL A 422 -7.56 -14.28 -10.30
N LEU A 423 -7.92 -13.35 -9.41
CA LEU A 423 -8.83 -13.66 -8.30
C LEU A 423 -10.22 -14.04 -8.80
N GLN A 424 -10.76 -13.26 -9.73
CA GLN A 424 -12.08 -13.50 -10.31
C GLN A 424 -12.05 -14.73 -11.24
N GLU A 425 -11.04 -14.84 -12.10
CA GLU A 425 -10.93 -15.91 -13.09
C GLU A 425 -10.81 -17.30 -12.46
N PHE A 426 -10.07 -17.38 -11.35
CA PHE A 426 -9.78 -18.63 -10.65
C PHE A 426 -10.45 -18.69 -9.28
N ALA A 427 -11.58 -18.00 -9.10
CA ALA A 427 -12.33 -18.03 -7.85
C ALA A 427 -12.67 -19.47 -7.40
N ASP A 428 -12.89 -20.38 -8.34
CA ASP A 428 -13.11 -21.83 -8.10
C ASP A 428 -11.90 -22.51 -7.44
N LEU A 429 -10.69 -22.01 -7.69
CA LEU A 429 -9.46 -22.52 -7.09
C LEU A 429 -9.17 -21.90 -5.71
N ALA A 430 -9.88 -20.83 -5.34
CA ALA A 430 -9.64 -20.01 -4.15
C ALA A 430 -8.15 -19.60 -4.02
N PRO A 431 -7.67 -18.68 -4.87
CA PRO A 431 -6.26 -18.27 -4.90
C PRO A 431 -5.83 -17.68 -3.55
N ILE A 432 -4.60 -17.94 -3.14
CA ILE A 432 -4.04 -17.42 -1.89
C ILE A 432 -3.21 -16.17 -2.22
N VAL A 433 -3.61 -15.01 -1.70
CA VAL A 433 -2.87 -13.76 -1.91
C VAL A 433 -1.79 -13.59 -0.85
N ILE A 434 -0.56 -13.32 -1.30
CA ILE A 434 0.55 -12.94 -0.44
C ILE A 434 0.81 -11.45 -0.65
N PRO A 435 0.48 -10.59 0.34
CA PRO A 435 0.65 -9.15 0.20
C PRO A 435 2.12 -8.78 0.08
N GLY A 436 2.38 -7.73 -0.71
CA GLY A 436 3.71 -7.20 -0.96
C GLY A 436 3.89 -5.81 -0.37
N ILE A 437 5.11 -5.28 -0.48
CA ILE A 437 5.37 -3.85 -0.28
C ILE A 437 4.82 -3.12 -1.51
N SER A 438 3.91 -2.16 -1.33
CA SER A 438 3.48 -1.31 -2.42
C SER A 438 4.51 -0.20 -2.69
N SER A 439 4.48 0.36 -3.89
CA SER A 439 5.21 1.61 -4.18
C SER A 439 4.75 2.76 -3.27
N PHE A 440 3.52 2.68 -2.75
CA PHE A 440 3.00 3.57 -1.70
C PHE A 440 3.78 3.47 -0.39
N ASP A 441 3.98 2.26 0.14
CA ASP A 441 4.72 2.06 1.40
C ASP A 441 6.18 2.52 1.24
N ALA A 442 6.81 2.11 0.14
CA ALA A 442 8.18 2.50 -0.19
C ALA A 442 8.31 4.04 -0.36
N ALA A 443 7.34 4.69 -0.99
CA ALA A 443 7.36 6.13 -1.18
C ALA A 443 7.15 6.90 0.12
N ASN A 444 6.27 6.42 1.01
CA ASN A 444 6.10 7.00 2.33
C ASN A 444 7.41 6.91 3.14
N ALA A 445 8.11 5.78 3.09
CA ALA A 445 9.41 5.59 3.72
C ALA A 445 10.47 6.55 3.14
N ALA A 446 10.53 6.71 1.82
CA ALA A 446 11.44 7.66 1.17
C ALA A 446 11.13 9.13 1.55
N LEU A 447 9.85 9.48 1.68
CA LEU A 447 9.41 10.81 2.11
C LEU A 447 9.71 11.10 3.57
N LYS A 448 9.70 10.05 4.42
CA LYS A 448 9.69 10.10 5.88
C LYS A 448 8.55 10.98 6.39
N LYS A 449 7.37 10.81 5.79
CA LYS A 449 6.15 11.55 6.10
C LYS A 449 4.99 10.59 6.16
N SER A 450 4.18 10.72 7.21
CA SER A 450 2.93 9.99 7.31
C SER A 450 1.84 10.72 6.56
N VAL A 451 1.32 10.07 5.52
CA VAL A 451 0.15 10.53 4.76
C VAL A 451 -1.11 10.69 5.65
N THR A 452 -1.13 10.06 6.83
CA THR A 452 -2.24 10.10 7.80
C THR A 452 -2.09 11.18 8.88
N GLN A 453 -1.11 12.08 8.76
CA GLN A 453 -0.87 13.18 9.72
C GLN A 453 -0.99 14.56 9.06
N GLY A 454 -2.14 14.83 8.44
CA GLY A 454 -2.43 16.18 7.93
C GLY A 454 -2.81 17.14 9.06
N ALA A 455 -2.64 18.44 8.84
CA ALA A 455 -2.93 19.47 9.85
C ALA A 455 -4.42 19.47 10.29
N LYS A 456 -5.33 19.14 9.37
CA LYS A 456 -6.79 19.09 9.58
C LYS A 456 -7.43 17.78 9.13
N THR A 457 -6.60 16.83 8.71
CA THR A 457 -6.99 15.59 8.02
C THR A 457 -6.21 14.42 8.60
N LYS A 458 -6.87 13.28 8.73
CA LYS A 458 -6.31 12.01 9.24
C LYS A 458 -6.29 10.92 8.19
N SER A 459 -6.95 11.15 7.05
CA SER A 459 -7.21 10.16 6.03
C SER A 459 -6.28 10.35 4.84
N ALA A 460 -6.11 9.29 4.06
CA ALA A 460 -5.39 9.28 2.80
C ALA A 460 -6.32 8.85 1.67
N ILE A 461 -6.20 9.51 0.53
CA ILE A 461 -6.84 9.12 -0.71
C ILE A 461 -5.75 8.62 -1.64
N LEU A 462 -5.86 7.37 -2.06
CA LEU A 462 -5.03 6.76 -3.10
C LEU A 462 -5.86 6.75 -4.37
N THR A 463 -5.29 7.19 -5.49
CA THR A 463 -6.01 7.27 -6.76
C THR A 463 -5.07 7.11 -7.96
N VAL A 464 -5.64 6.86 -9.13
CA VAL A 464 -4.96 6.94 -10.43
C VAL A 464 -5.67 7.96 -11.32
N PRO A 465 -4.96 8.67 -12.20
CA PRO A 465 -5.58 9.55 -13.17
C PRO A 465 -6.58 8.80 -14.04
N ASP A 466 -7.78 9.35 -14.15
CA ASP A 466 -8.75 8.96 -15.17
C ASP A 466 -9.30 10.22 -15.83
N VAL A 467 -9.12 10.33 -17.14
CA VAL A 467 -9.52 11.54 -17.89
C VAL A 467 -11.04 11.66 -17.97
N ASP A 468 -11.77 10.54 -18.07
CA ASP A 468 -13.22 10.54 -18.15
C ASP A 468 -13.85 10.82 -16.79
N ASP A 469 -13.37 10.18 -15.72
CA ASP A 469 -13.92 10.40 -14.38
C ASP A 469 -13.58 11.80 -13.85
N TRP A 470 -12.36 12.29 -14.09
CA TRP A 470 -11.91 13.56 -13.50
C TRP A 470 -12.35 14.82 -14.26
N LEU A 471 -12.76 14.67 -15.53
CA LEU A 471 -13.22 15.78 -16.36
C LEU A 471 -14.72 15.72 -16.66
N ASN A 472 -15.30 14.54 -16.84
CA ASN A 472 -16.69 14.39 -17.30
C ASN A 472 -17.66 14.01 -16.17
N LYS A 473 -17.18 13.79 -14.93
CA LYS A 473 -18.00 13.53 -13.72
C LYS A 473 -19.09 12.47 -13.92
N LYS A 474 -18.81 11.40 -14.67
CA LYS A 474 -19.84 10.42 -15.04
C LYS A 474 -20.31 9.58 -13.85
N ALA A 475 -19.41 8.87 -13.20
CA ALA A 475 -19.72 7.95 -12.11
C ALA A 475 -19.09 8.34 -10.76
N PHE A 476 -18.11 9.26 -10.78
CA PHE A 476 -17.29 9.64 -9.64
C PHE A 476 -16.93 11.12 -9.72
N ASP A 477 -17.23 11.88 -8.66
CA ASP A 477 -16.90 13.31 -8.60
C ASP A 477 -15.54 13.51 -7.92
N PHE A 478 -14.49 13.57 -8.71
CA PHE A 478 -13.14 13.84 -8.19
C PHE A 478 -13.03 15.22 -7.54
N ASP A 479 -13.83 16.21 -7.96
CA ASP A 479 -13.74 17.58 -7.43
C ASP A 479 -14.20 17.64 -5.97
N GLU A 480 -15.28 16.93 -5.64
CA GLU A 480 -15.79 16.79 -4.27
C GLU A 480 -14.73 16.19 -3.33
N MET A 481 -13.83 15.33 -3.84
CA MET A 481 -12.70 14.83 -3.07
C MET A 481 -11.60 15.88 -2.87
N LEU A 482 -11.30 16.69 -3.89
CA LEU A 482 -10.29 17.74 -3.81
C LEU A 482 -10.70 18.87 -2.85
N GLU A 483 -11.99 19.21 -2.77
CA GLU A 483 -12.52 20.23 -1.85
C GLU A 483 -12.18 19.96 -0.38
N ARG A 484 -12.08 18.68 -0.02
CA ARG A 484 -11.76 18.25 1.35
C ARG A 484 -10.31 18.50 1.71
N GLN A 485 -9.44 18.61 0.70
CA GLN A 485 -8.00 18.71 0.84
C GLN A 485 -7.42 17.61 1.74
N THR A 486 -8.03 16.42 1.71
CA THR A 486 -7.49 15.19 2.31
C THR A 486 -6.14 14.88 1.67
N SER A 487 -5.24 14.26 2.43
CA SER A 487 -3.95 13.81 1.92
C SER A 487 -4.15 12.97 0.66
N LEU A 488 -3.61 13.43 -0.47
CA LEU A 488 -3.83 12.84 -1.78
C LEU A 488 -2.56 12.18 -2.30
N VAL A 489 -2.70 10.94 -2.75
CA VAL A 489 -1.64 10.14 -3.37
C VAL A 489 -2.11 9.67 -4.73
N ILE A 490 -1.43 10.14 -5.77
CA ILE A 490 -1.75 9.82 -7.16
C ILE A 490 -0.67 8.89 -7.69
N PHE A 491 -1.07 7.69 -8.08
CA PHE A 491 -0.20 6.72 -8.73
C PHE A 491 -0.04 7.06 -10.21
N MET A 492 1.20 7.07 -10.69
CA MET A 492 1.53 7.25 -12.11
C MET A 492 0.84 8.48 -12.74
N PRO A 493 0.96 9.68 -12.15
CA PRO A 493 0.13 10.82 -12.52
C PRO A 493 0.30 11.25 -13.99
N ASP A 494 1.54 11.21 -14.51
CA ASP A 494 1.82 11.54 -15.93
C ASP A 494 1.36 10.49 -16.95
N TYR A 495 0.68 9.41 -16.52
CA TYR A 495 0.18 8.38 -17.42
C TYR A 495 -0.92 8.90 -18.35
N MET A 496 -1.88 9.66 -17.81
CA MET A 496 -3.00 10.22 -18.59
C MET A 496 -3.08 11.75 -18.56
N ILE A 497 -2.51 12.40 -17.55
CA ILE A 497 -2.59 13.86 -17.35
C ILE A 497 -1.19 14.40 -17.14
N THR A 498 -0.79 15.46 -17.84
CA THR A 498 0.56 16.02 -17.65
C THR A 498 0.70 16.71 -16.29
N LEU A 499 1.89 16.69 -15.68
CA LEU A 499 2.17 17.42 -14.44
C LEU A 499 1.66 18.89 -14.45
N PRO A 500 1.87 19.71 -15.49
CA PRO A 500 1.29 21.06 -15.55
C PRO A 500 -0.25 21.08 -15.52
N ASP A 501 -0.91 20.18 -16.26
CA ASP A 501 -2.38 20.10 -16.26
C ASP A 501 -2.91 19.60 -14.91
N MET A 502 -2.21 18.66 -14.27
CA MET A 502 -2.51 18.19 -12.92
C MET A 502 -2.39 19.32 -11.90
N VAL A 503 -1.28 20.05 -11.91
CA VAL A 503 -1.06 21.21 -11.03
C VAL A 503 -2.13 22.27 -11.26
N LYS A 504 -2.54 22.50 -12.51
CA LYS A 504 -3.65 23.41 -12.83
C LYS A 504 -4.97 22.94 -12.22
N LYS A 505 -5.30 21.64 -12.33
CA LYS A 505 -6.51 21.06 -11.71
C LYS A 505 -6.47 21.21 -10.19
N LEU A 506 -5.36 20.84 -9.55
CA LEU A 506 -5.19 20.96 -8.10
C LEU A 506 -5.24 22.41 -7.63
N SER A 507 -4.65 23.36 -8.38
CA SER A 507 -4.64 24.79 -8.00
C SER A 507 -6.03 25.44 -8.00
N ALA A 508 -7.06 24.77 -8.53
CA ALA A 508 -8.45 25.23 -8.40
C ALA A 508 -9.05 24.95 -7.00
N TYR A 509 -8.47 24.00 -6.25
CA TYR A 509 -8.99 23.55 -4.95
C TYR A 509 -8.02 23.77 -3.79
N TYR A 510 -6.72 23.83 -4.07
CA TYR A 510 -5.66 23.93 -3.07
C TYR A 510 -4.97 25.31 -3.16
N ASP A 511 -4.52 25.82 -2.01
CA ASP A 511 -3.67 27.02 -1.99
C ASP A 511 -2.40 26.78 -2.83
N ARG A 512 -1.92 27.80 -3.53
CA ARG A 512 -0.73 27.70 -4.40
C ARG A 512 0.54 27.28 -3.65
N LYS A 513 0.62 27.55 -2.35
CA LYS A 513 1.73 27.14 -1.48
C LYS A 513 1.55 25.74 -0.89
N THR A 514 0.43 25.06 -1.17
CA THR A 514 0.19 23.68 -0.72
C THR A 514 1.39 22.81 -1.09
N PRO A 515 1.99 22.10 -0.13
CA PRO A 515 3.09 21.19 -0.42
C PRO A 515 2.69 20.07 -1.37
N ILE A 516 3.63 19.74 -2.24
CA ILE A 516 3.56 18.62 -3.18
C ILE A 516 4.91 17.93 -3.24
N ALA A 517 4.90 16.61 -3.32
CA ALA A 517 6.10 15.82 -3.51
C ALA A 517 5.92 14.78 -4.61
N LEU A 518 6.97 14.55 -5.39
CA LEU A 518 7.03 13.50 -6.40
C LEU A 518 8.07 12.48 -5.95
N VAL A 519 7.66 11.23 -5.82
CA VAL A 519 8.56 10.12 -5.49
C VAL A 519 8.72 9.27 -6.73
N VAL A 520 9.91 9.36 -7.33
CA VAL A 520 10.29 8.63 -8.53
C VAL A 520 10.98 7.34 -8.12
N CYS A 521 10.57 6.22 -8.72
CA CYS A 521 11.15 4.89 -8.49
C CYS A 521 11.29 4.56 -7.00
N ALA A 522 10.23 4.81 -6.22
CA ALA A 522 10.19 4.50 -4.79
C ALA A 522 10.64 3.06 -4.50
N GLY A 523 11.51 2.86 -3.51
CA GLY A 523 12.06 1.57 -3.12
C GLY A 523 13.10 0.99 -4.07
N PHE A 524 13.49 1.69 -5.15
CA PHE A 524 14.57 1.23 -6.03
C PHE A 524 15.94 1.64 -5.46
N LYS A 525 16.87 0.69 -5.31
CA LYS A 525 18.24 0.98 -4.84
C LYS A 525 18.97 2.04 -5.68
N LYS A 526 18.64 2.11 -6.97
CA LYS A 526 19.16 3.12 -7.91
C LYS A 526 17.99 3.82 -8.57
N GLY A 527 18.05 5.15 -8.65
CA GLY A 527 17.04 5.96 -9.33
C GLY A 527 15.89 6.43 -8.44
N GLU A 528 15.81 5.99 -7.18
CA GLU A 528 14.90 6.62 -6.22
C GLU A 528 15.22 8.11 -6.09
N LYS A 529 14.21 8.96 -6.28
CA LYS A 529 14.35 10.40 -6.13
C LYS A 529 13.09 11.01 -5.54
N VAL A 530 13.25 11.81 -4.51
CA VAL A 530 12.18 12.62 -3.92
C VAL A 530 12.36 14.06 -4.37
N ILE A 531 11.35 14.63 -5.02
CA ILE A 531 11.29 16.04 -5.41
C ILE A 531 10.21 16.69 -4.58
N LYS A 532 10.57 17.59 -3.67
CA LYS A 532 9.62 18.34 -2.83
C LYS A 532 9.50 19.77 -3.34
N GLY A 533 8.28 20.28 -3.39
CA GLY A 533 7.95 21.63 -3.80
C GLY A 533 6.59 22.06 -3.30
N ARG A 534 6.03 23.05 -3.97
CA ARG A 534 4.67 23.55 -3.78
C ARG A 534 3.97 23.57 -5.13
N LEU A 535 2.64 23.65 -5.13
CA LEU A 535 1.88 23.72 -6.39
C LEU A 535 2.37 24.87 -7.29
N ASP A 536 2.82 25.99 -6.72
CA ASP A 536 3.34 27.13 -7.48
C ASP A 536 4.70 26.95 -8.17
N ASN A 537 5.51 25.95 -7.78
CA ASN A 537 6.89 25.83 -8.27
C ASN A 537 7.31 24.41 -8.68
N ILE A 538 6.49 23.38 -8.42
CA ILE A 538 6.87 21.99 -8.69
C ILE A 538 7.16 21.73 -10.17
N VAL A 539 6.42 22.40 -11.07
CA VAL A 539 6.63 22.29 -12.52
C VAL A 539 8.02 22.80 -12.91
N ASP A 540 8.45 23.91 -12.32
CA ASP A 540 9.77 24.50 -12.58
C ASP A 540 10.90 23.63 -12.01
N LEU A 541 10.68 23.06 -10.82
CA LEU A 541 11.65 22.16 -10.16
C LEU A 541 11.88 20.86 -10.95
N VAL A 542 10.83 20.30 -11.55
CA VAL A 542 10.92 19.12 -12.41
C VAL A 542 11.49 19.47 -13.79
N GLY A 543 11.18 20.67 -14.28
CA GLY A 543 11.48 21.13 -15.62
C GLY A 543 10.60 20.47 -16.69
N ARG A 544 10.94 20.68 -17.97
CA ARG A 544 10.17 20.15 -19.12
C ARG A 544 10.41 18.65 -19.39
N LYS A 545 11.25 17.97 -18.60
CA LYS A 545 11.56 16.56 -18.81
C LYS A 545 10.40 15.72 -18.27
N LYS A 546 9.92 14.77 -19.09
CA LYS A 546 8.90 13.81 -18.67
C LYS A 546 9.45 12.96 -17.52
N LEU A 547 8.68 12.84 -16.44
CA LEU A 547 9.02 11.91 -15.37
C LEU A 547 8.89 10.45 -15.85
N PRO A 548 9.66 9.52 -15.27
CA PRO A 548 9.50 8.11 -15.61
C PRO A 548 8.11 7.62 -15.18
N PHE A 549 7.63 6.55 -15.82
CA PHE A 549 6.31 6.00 -15.55
C PHE A 549 6.10 5.67 -14.06
N LEU A 550 7.10 5.07 -13.41
CA LEU A 550 7.07 4.72 -11.99
C LEU A 550 7.34 5.94 -11.10
N HIS A 551 6.30 6.73 -10.85
CA HIS A 551 6.33 7.76 -9.82
C HIS A 551 4.96 7.93 -9.16
N LEU A 552 5.00 8.43 -7.92
CA LEU A 552 3.82 8.82 -7.15
C LEU A 552 3.86 10.33 -6.90
N MET A 553 2.69 10.96 -6.87
CA MET A 553 2.52 12.34 -6.46
C MET A 553 1.76 12.40 -5.15
N TYR A 554 2.31 13.13 -4.20
CA TYR A 554 1.77 13.36 -2.87
C TYR A 554 1.40 14.82 -2.74
N VAL A 555 0.16 15.13 -2.30
CA VAL A 555 -0.35 16.51 -2.17
C VAL A 555 -1.06 16.66 -0.84
N GLY A 556 -0.67 17.66 -0.05
CA GLY A 556 -1.36 17.99 1.20
C GLY A 556 -0.43 18.47 2.32
N SER A 557 -1.05 18.99 3.39
CA SER A 557 -0.36 19.58 4.55
C SER A 557 0.50 18.60 5.35
N PHE A 558 0.28 17.29 5.23
CA PHE A 558 1.09 16.27 5.91
C PHE A 558 2.58 16.27 5.47
N LEU A 559 2.91 16.95 4.36
CA LEU A 559 4.26 17.09 3.86
C LEU A 559 5.05 18.24 4.51
N GLU A 560 4.39 19.14 5.26
CA GLU A 560 5.00 20.31 5.92
C GLU A 560 6.09 19.96 6.92
#